data_AF-A0ABD5W2Y6-F1
#
_entry.id   AF-A0ABD5W2Y6-F1
#
_cell.length_a   1.000
_cell.length_b   1.000
_cell.length_c   1.000
_cell.angle_alpha   90.00
_cell.angle_beta   90.00
_cell.angle_gamma   90.00
#
_symmetry.space_group_name_H-M   'P 1'
#
loop_
_entity.id
_entity.type
_entity.pdbx_description
1 polymer ?
#
loop_
_entity_poly.entity_id
_entity_poly.type
_entity_poly.pdbx_seq_one_letter_code
_entity_poly.pdbx_strand_id
1 'polypeptide(L)'
;MVSEHEAYLEAKQSWQALTERTETTKTDTMTGVPGTRVDIAGRPVFVHGITHADTVEEQDYLREHVREFLDGGAVYCEQGIRPMYFSDMDVVCEADDYRWAMHHCRERDIDSHVPAVEQTFLDGEGFGDDIRTVTSAFRERAFTLIDAGRHMYGDAFTAAVGDLASDFLTSHEELATGEDFTSFQLSKEAARNPAKLADLQRYYRTVFLPQPLEREWLRRHDPELELFTHARNERIAAYALSNGPDTGPIHIITGAAHQPGIAYYLRAYRDGKWAYEPFEVVP
;
A
#
# COMPACT_ATOMS: atom_id res chain seq x y z
N MET A 1 19.96 -26.69 -10.12
CA MET A 1 18.87 -26.30 -9.21
C MET A 1 18.64 -24.82 -9.46
N VAL A 2 17.40 -24.43 -9.75
CA VAL A 2 17.02 -23.02 -9.87
C VAL A 2 16.99 -22.44 -8.45
N SER A 3 17.56 -21.28 -8.23
CA SER A 3 17.54 -20.60 -6.93
C SER A 3 16.13 -20.11 -6.57
N GLU A 4 15.83 -19.92 -5.28
CA GLU A 4 14.53 -19.38 -4.84
C GLU A 4 14.23 -18.00 -5.46
N HIS A 5 15.27 -17.19 -5.70
CA HIS A 5 15.17 -15.89 -6.36
C HIS A 5 14.84 -15.99 -7.86
N GLU A 6 15.50 -16.90 -8.59
CA GLU A 6 15.17 -17.15 -10.00
C GLU A 6 13.74 -17.68 -10.15
N ALA A 7 13.32 -18.60 -9.26
CA ALA A 7 11.95 -19.12 -9.25
C ALA A 7 10.93 -18.01 -8.95
N TYR A 8 11.25 -17.08 -8.05
CA TYR A 8 10.44 -15.90 -7.76
C TYR A 8 10.29 -14.98 -8.99
N LEU A 9 11.39 -14.69 -9.70
CA LEU A 9 11.36 -13.86 -10.91
C LEU A 9 10.58 -14.53 -12.05
N GLU A 10 10.81 -15.82 -12.29
CA GLU A 10 10.05 -16.61 -13.28
C GLU A 10 8.55 -16.64 -12.94
N ALA A 11 8.21 -16.79 -11.66
CA ALA A 11 6.84 -16.74 -11.18
C ALA A 11 6.21 -15.36 -11.42
N LYS A 12 6.92 -14.25 -11.15
CA LYS A 12 6.42 -12.89 -11.40
C LYS A 12 6.12 -12.64 -12.86
N GLN A 13 7.05 -13.02 -13.75
CA GLN A 13 6.83 -12.88 -15.19
C GLN A 13 5.63 -13.72 -15.68
N SER A 14 5.55 -14.98 -15.24
CA SER A 14 4.46 -15.89 -15.62
C SER A 14 3.12 -15.41 -15.09
N TRP A 15 3.09 -14.91 -13.85
CA TRP A 15 1.92 -14.36 -13.20
C TRP A 15 1.46 -13.08 -13.89
N GLN A 16 2.35 -12.11 -14.10
CA GLN A 16 2.03 -10.86 -14.77
C GLN A 16 1.41 -11.12 -16.15
N ALA A 17 2.05 -11.97 -16.97
CA ALA A 17 1.55 -12.32 -18.29
C ALA A 17 0.19 -13.04 -18.25
N LEU A 18 -0.08 -13.82 -17.21
CA LEU A 18 -1.39 -14.44 -17.00
C LEU A 18 -2.44 -13.38 -16.62
N THR A 19 -2.14 -12.57 -15.61
CA THR A 19 -3.05 -11.57 -15.05
C THR A 19 -3.40 -10.52 -16.09
N GLU A 20 -2.44 -10.04 -16.88
CA GLU A 20 -2.66 -9.10 -17.99
C GLU A 20 -3.61 -9.65 -19.06
N ARG A 21 -3.57 -10.96 -19.34
CA ARG A 21 -4.51 -11.63 -20.27
C ARG A 21 -5.90 -11.80 -19.68
N THR A 22 -6.00 -11.99 -18.36
CA THR A 22 -7.27 -12.26 -17.67
C THR A 22 -7.95 -11.02 -17.13
N GLU A 23 -7.23 -9.91 -16.96
CA GLU A 23 -7.79 -8.57 -16.75
C GLU A 23 -8.49 -8.14 -18.04
N THR A 24 -9.66 -8.74 -18.30
CA THR A 24 -10.63 -8.20 -19.25
C THR A 24 -11.08 -6.85 -18.73
N THR A 25 -10.97 -5.83 -19.57
CA THR A 25 -11.35 -4.43 -19.39
C THR A 25 -12.82 -4.29 -18.97
N LYS A 26 -13.17 -4.71 -17.75
CA LYS A 26 -14.30 -4.15 -17.04
C LYS A 26 -13.75 -2.95 -16.29
N THR A 27 -13.54 -1.88 -17.03
CA THR A 27 -13.77 -0.56 -16.47
C THR A 27 -15.25 -0.53 -16.10
N ASP A 28 -15.59 -1.06 -14.92
CA ASP A 28 -16.71 -0.47 -14.21
C ASP A 28 -16.31 1.00 -14.12
N THR A 29 -16.99 1.82 -14.91
CA THR A 29 -16.91 3.27 -14.85
C THR A 29 -17.46 3.66 -13.48
N MET A 30 -16.64 3.45 -12.45
CA MET A 30 -16.85 4.00 -11.15
C MET A 30 -16.70 5.50 -11.34
N THR A 31 -17.79 6.23 -11.15
CA THR A 31 -17.73 7.67 -10.94
C THR A 31 -16.94 7.89 -9.65
N GLY A 32 -15.80 8.53 -9.76
CA GLY A 32 -14.96 8.91 -8.63
C GLY A 32 -13.58 8.27 -8.60
N VAL A 33 -12.96 8.21 -7.42
CA VAL A 33 -11.62 7.64 -7.24
C VAL A 33 -11.63 6.16 -7.67
N PRO A 34 -10.74 5.74 -8.60
CA PRO A 34 -10.70 4.34 -9.02
C PRO A 34 -10.39 3.43 -7.84
N GLY A 35 -10.89 2.19 -7.88
CA GLY A 35 -10.70 1.26 -6.77
C GLY A 35 -11.26 -0.12 -7.03
N THR A 36 -10.95 -1.04 -6.11
CA THR A 36 -11.53 -2.39 -6.11
C THR A 36 -12.72 -2.42 -5.16
N ARG A 37 -13.89 -2.83 -5.67
CA ARG A 37 -15.07 -3.11 -4.86
C ARG A 37 -15.07 -4.56 -4.38
N VAL A 38 -15.37 -4.77 -3.10
CA VAL A 38 -15.66 -6.07 -2.49
C VAL A 38 -16.97 -5.96 -1.70
N ASP A 39 -17.98 -6.72 -2.09
CA ASP A 39 -19.24 -6.80 -1.34
C ASP A 39 -19.16 -7.82 -0.20
N ILE A 40 -19.33 -7.36 1.03
CA ILE A 40 -19.27 -8.17 2.26
C ILE A 40 -20.65 -8.15 2.91
N ALA A 41 -21.36 -9.28 2.87
CA ALA A 41 -22.72 -9.39 3.41
C ALA A 41 -23.70 -8.28 2.94
N GLY A 42 -23.58 -7.86 1.68
CA GLY A 42 -24.39 -6.77 1.10
C GLY A 42 -23.86 -5.36 1.37
N ARG A 43 -22.79 -5.22 2.16
CA ARG A 43 -22.08 -3.97 2.42
C ARG A 43 -20.94 -3.79 1.41
N PRO A 44 -20.95 -2.74 0.57
CA PRO A 44 -19.84 -2.49 -0.35
C PRO A 44 -18.63 -1.93 0.40
N VAL A 45 -17.46 -2.52 0.17
CA VAL A 45 -16.16 -2.01 0.61
C VAL A 45 -15.32 -1.66 -0.61
N PHE A 46 -14.87 -0.42 -0.71
CA PHE A 46 -14.06 0.08 -1.81
C PHE A 46 -12.63 0.31 -1.33
N VAL A 47 -11.66 -0.18 -2.09
CA VAL A 47 -10.23 0.04 -1.83
C VAL A 47 -9.64 0.87 -2.96
N HIS A 48 -9.30 2.11 -2.65
CA HIS A 48 -8.79 3.12 -3.58
C HIS A 48 -7.29 3.27 -3.39
N GLY A 49 -6.54 3.02 -4.47
CA GLY A 49 -5.09 3.20 -4.50
C GLY A 49 -4.71 4.58 -5.03
N ILE A 50 -3.89 5.32 -4.28
CA ILE A 50 -3.40 6.66 -4.62
C ILE A 50 -1.88 6.68 -4.70
N THR A 51 -1.28 7.79 -5.12
CA THR A 51 0.19 7.88 -5.31
C THR A 51 0.97 8.20 -4.04
N HIS A 52 0.33 8.81 -3.05
CA HIS A 52 0.99 9.44 -1.88
C HIS A 52 1.99 10.54 -2.24
N ALA A 53 1.82 11.18 -3.40
CA ALA A 53 2.75 12.20 -3.86
C ALA A 53 2.50 13.59 -3.25
N ASP A 54 1.38 13.77 -2.54
CA ASP A 54 1.00 15.03 -1.89
C ASP A 54 0.99 16.25 -2.84
N THR A 55 0.58 16.03 -4.10
CA THR A 55 0.43 17.10 -5.09
C THR A 55 -0.90 17.82 -4.91
N VAL A 56 -0.96 19.09 -5.34
CA VAL A 56 -2.20 19.87 -5.33
C VAL A 56 -3.28 19.19 -6.17
N GLU A 57 -2.92 18.65 -7.34
CA GLU A 57 -3.85 17.96 -8.22
C GLU A 57 -4.46 16.71 -7.59
N GLU A 58 -3.65 15.91 -6.88
CA GLU A 58 -4.14 14.73 -6.17
C GLU A 58 -4.95 15.13 -4.94
N GLN A 59 -4.52 16.16 -4.18
CA GLN A 59 -5.27 16.69 -3.03
C GLN A 59 -6.66 17.17 -3.44
N ASP A 60 -6.77 18.03 -4.45
CA ASP A 60 -8.05 18.57 -4.90
C ASP A 60 -8.99 17.45 -5.36
N TYR A 61 -8.47 16.51 -6.16
CA TYR A 61 -9.22 15.37 -6.65
C TYR A 61 -9.72 14.46 -5.52
N LEU A 62 -8.86 14.10 -4.57
CA LEU A 62 -9.26 13.24 -3.46
C LEU A 62 -10.25 13.93 -2.52
N ARG A 63 -10.05 15.21 -2.22
CA ARG A 63 -10.92 15.98 -1.32
C ARG A 63 -12.32 16.20 -1.90
N GLU A 64 -12.43 16.36 -3.22
CA GLU A 64 -13.73 16.40 -3.90
C GLU A 64 -14.51 15.10 -3.66
N HIS A 65 -13.92 13.95 -3.98
CA HIS A 65 -14.61 12.66 -3.93
C HIS A 65 -14.79 12.11 -2.52
N VAL A 66 -13.85 12.34 -1.61
CA VAL A 66 -13.98 11.90 -0.21
C VAL A 66 -15.14 12.60 0.48
N ARG A 67 -15.44 13.86 0.16
CA ARG A 67 -16.64 14.53 0.67
C ARG A 67 -17.92 13.81 0.24
N GLU A 68 -18.00 13.38 -1.02
CA GLU A 68 -19.14 12.59 -1.51
C GLU A 68 -19.24 11.22 -0.82
N PHE A 69 -18.10 10.57 -0.54
CA PHE A 69 -18.09 9.30 0.18
C PHE A 69 -18.63 9.44 1.61
N LEU A 70 -18.30 10.54 2.27
CA LEU A 70 -18.73 10.83 3.65
C LEU A 70 -20.23 11.14 3.76
N ASP A 71 -20.91 11.49 2.68
CA ASP A 71 -22.37 11.70 2.68
C ASP A 71 -23.17 10.40 2.91
N GLY A 72 -22.55 9.23 2.69
CA GLY A 72 -23.24 7.94 2.78
C GLY A 72 -22.44 6.80 3.42
N GLY A 73 -21.15 6.99 3.72
CA GLY A 73 -20.27 5.93 4.16
C GLY A 73 -19.17 6.38 5.13
N ALA A 74 -18.35 5.41 5.53
CA ALA A 74 -17.15 5.67 6.34
C ALA A 74 -15.90 5.68 5.46
N VAL A 75 -14.96 6.56 5.77
CA VAL A 75 -13.67 6.66 5.08
C VAL A 75 -12.54 6.34 6.05
N TYR A 76 -11.79 5.31 5.72
CA TYR A 76 -10.55 4.93 6.39
C TYR A 76 -9.38 5.19 5.46
N CYS A 77 -8.22 5.51 6.03
CA CYS A 77 -7.01 5.71 5.27
C CYS A 77 -5.80 5.12 5.99
N GLU A 78 -4.76 4.79 5.25
CA GLU A 78 -3.45 4.46 5.80
C GLU A 78 -2.84 5.64 6.57
N GLN A 79 -2.07 5.36 7.64
CA GLN A 79 -1.44 6.40 8.45
C GLN A 79 -0.54 7.30 7.58
N GLY A 80 -0.76 8.60 7.66
CA GLY A 80 -0.06 9.60 6.85
C GLY A 80 -0.87 10.23 5.75
N ILE A 81 -1.86 9.52 5.24
CA ILE A 81 -2.77 10.09 4.23
C ILE A 81 -3.62 11.19 4.87
N ARG A 82 -4.14 10.98 6.08
CA ARG A 82 -5.01 11.96 6.71
C ARG A 82 -4.34 13.34 6.87
N PRO A 83 -3.14 13.48 7.46
CA PRO A 83 -2.51 14.79 7.58
C PRO A 83 -2.17 15.43 6.22
N MET A 84 -1.84 14.64 5.18
CA MET A 84 -1.56 15.14 3.83
C MET A 84 -2.82 15.70 3.15
N TYR A 85 -3.91 14.92 3.15
CA TYR A 85 -5.05 15.19 2.28
C TYR A 85 -6.31 15.65 3.01
N PHE A 86 -6.49 15.29 4.28
CA PHE A 86 -7.77 15.32 5.00
C PHE A 86 -7.65 15.87 6.43
N SER A 87 -6.66 16.71 6.71
CA SER A 87 -6.37 17.21 8.06
C SER A 87 -7.54 17.99 8.70
N ASP A 88 -8.41 18.58 7.89
CA ASP A 88 -9.62 19.30 8.27
C ASP A 88 -10.90 18.44 8.25
N MET A 89 -10.79 17.13 8.00
CA MET A 89 -11.92 16.19 7.96
C MET A 89 -11.83 15.19 9.12
N ASP A 90 -12.37 15.56 10.29
CA ASP A 90 -12.33 14.75 11.52
C ASP A 90 -13.00 13.37 11.41
N VAL A 91 -13.91 13.22 10.44
CA VAL A 91 -14.63 11.97 10.17
C VAL A 91 -13.82 10.97 9.33
N VAL A 92 -12.71 11.38 8.74
CA VAL A 92 -11.77 10.47 8.06
C VAL A 92 -10.84 9.87 9.11
N CYS A 93 -10.81 8.54 9.20
CA CYS A 93 -10.05 7.82 10.22
C CYS A 93 -8.77 7.21 9.64
N GLU A 94 -7.66 7.36 10.34
CA GLU A 94 -6.45 6.58 10.03
C GLU A 94 -6.60 5.15 10.59
N ALA A 95 -6.13 4.17 9.83
CA ALA A 95 -5.94 2.81 10.30
C ALA A 95 -4.80 2.76 11.33
N ASP A 96 -4.76 1.73 12.16
CA ASP A 96 -3.58 1.42 12.97
C ASP A 96 -2.71 0.42 12.23
N ASP A 97 -2.00 0.88 11.20
CA ASP A 97 -1.23 0.04 10.29
C ASP A 97 0.28 0.27 10.41
N TYR A 98 0.73 1.52 10.37
CA TYR A 98 2.14 1.88 10.49
C TYR A 98 2.67 1.70 11.93
N ARG A 99 1.92 2.17 12.94
CA ARG A 99 2.25 1.94 14.36
C ARG A 99 2.28 0.45 14.69
N TRP A 100 1.31 -0.30 14.19
CA TRP A 100 1.28 -1.76 14.27
C TRP A 100 2.55 -2.40 13.67
N ALA A 101 2.99 -1.98 12.49
CA ALA A 101 4.21 -2.50 11.87
C ALA A 101 5.46 -2.21 12.73
N MET A 102 5.62 -0.97 13.20
CA MET A 102 6.72 -0.57 14.10
C MET A 102 6.70 -1.36 15.43
N HIS A 103 5.52 -1.59 15.99
CA HIS A 103 5.34 -2.38 17.21
C HIS A 103 5.82 -3.83 16.99
N HIS A 104 5.37 -4.48 15.91
CA HIS A 104 5.76 -5.86 15.63
C HIS A 104 7.21 -6.03 15.18
N CYS A 105 7.86 -5.02 14.58
CA CYS A 105 9.30 -5.05 14.37
C CYS A 105 10.04 -5.19 15.71
N ARG A 106 9.64 -4.40 16.70
CA ARG A 106 10.25 -4.42 18.05
C ARG A 106 9.99 -5.73 18.78
N GLU A 107 8.77 -6.25 18.75
CA GLU A 107 8.44 -7.53 19.39
C GLU A 107 9.25 -8.70 18.81
N ARG A 108 9.59 -8.63 17.52
CA ARG A 108 10.33 -9.68 16.82
C ARG A 108 11.85 -9.51 16.87
N ASP A 109 12.35 -8.53 17.64
CA ASP A 109 13.77 -8.17 17.71
C ASP A 109 14.38 -7.96 16.31
N ILE A 110 13.57 -7.43 15.39
CA ILE A 110 14.03 -6.99 14.08
C ILE A 110 14.67 -5.63 14.32
N ASP A 111 15.97 -5.49 14.05
CA ASP A 111 16.68 -4.21 14.05
C ASP A 111 15.96 -3.25 13.09
N SER A 112 14.98 -2.51 13.60
CA SER A 112 14.22 -1.54 12.83
C SER A 112 15.19 -0.44 12.42
N HIS A 113 15.45 -0.31 11.12
CA HIS A 113 16.32 0.77 10.63
C HIS A 113 15.56 2.09 10.57
N VAL A 114 14.26 2.01 10.77
CA VAL A 114 13.39 3.14 11.02
C VAL A 114 13.61 3.65 12.44
N PRO A 115 13.93 4.94 12.63
CA PRO A 115 13.99 5.52 13.97
C PRO A 115 12.64 5.39 14.67
N ALA A 116 12.65 5.18 15.98
CA ALA A 116 11.44 5.10 16.78
C ALA A 116 10.69 6.45 16.75
N VAL A 117 9.66 6.55 15.90
CA VAL A 117 8.84 7.77 15.71
C VAL A 117 7.90 8.04 16.93
N GLU A 118 7.92 7.19 17.95
CA GLU A 118 7.02 7.24 19.11
C GLU A 118 7.02 8.54 19.91
N GLN A 119 8.14 9.25 20.02
CA GLN A 119 8.15 10.49 20.82
C GLN A 119 7.35 11.61 20.16
N THR A 120 7.31 11.68 18.83
CA THR A 120 6.60 12.75 18.11
C THR A 120 5.09 12.48 17.98
N PHE A 121 4.67 11.21 18.02
CA PHE A 121 3.24 10.85 18.03
C PHE A 121 2.50 11.33 19.28
N LEU A 122 3.21 11.52 20.40
CA LEU A 122 2.65 11.94 21.69
C LEU A 122 2.65 13.46 21.87
N ASP A 123 3.56 14.18 21.18
CA ASP A 123 3.81 15.60 21.42
C ASP A 123 3.04 16.55 20.47
N GLY A 124 2.23 16.02 19.56
CA GLY A 124 1.34 16.83 18.72
C GLY A 124 2.04 17.71 17.68
N GLU A 125 3.36 17.60 17.55
CA GLU A 125 4.11 18.13 16.42
C GLU A 125 3.98 17.17 15.23
N GLY A 126 3.71 17.72 14.05
CA GLY A 126 3.09 16.99 12.94
C GLY A 126 3.88 15.79 12.41
N PHE A 127 3.13 14.74 12.08
CA PHE A 127 3.54 13.50 11.41
C PHE A 127 4.37 13.70 10.12
N GLY A 128 4.33 14.88 9.51
CA GLY A 128 4.92 15.18 8.21
C GLY A 128 6.44 15.03 8.14
N ASP A 129 7.20 15.55 9.11
CA ASP A 129 8.68 15.51 9.05
C ASP A 129 9.26 14.14 9.42
N ASP A 130 8.53 13.34 10.20
CA ASP A 130 8.98 12.02 10.62
C ASP A 130 8.77 10.92 9.57
N ILE A 131 7.69 10.98 8.77
CA ILE A 131 7.57 10.12 7.58
C ILE A 131 8.80 10.31 6.68
N ARG A 132 9.32 11.53 6.52
CA ARG A 132 10.46 11.78 5.63
C ARG A 132 11.71 11.04 6.10
N THR A 133 11.92 11.03 7.41
CA THR A 133 13.05 10.34 8.05
C THR A 133 12.89 8.83 7.95
N VAL A 134 11.68 8.32 8.17
CA VAL A 134 11.28 6.92 7.97
C VAL A 134 11.50 6.47 6.52
N THR A 135 10.96 7.23 5.56
CA THR A 135 11.07 7.02 4.12
C THR A 135 12.52 6.98 3.67
N SER A 136 13.37 7.84 4.25
CA SER A 136 14.80 7.87 3.96
C SER A 136 15.54 6.62 4.46
N ALA A 137 15.20 6.09 5.64
CA ALA A 137 15.81 4.87 6.17
C ALA A 137 15.37 3.61 5.40
N PHE A 138 14.09 3.52 5.02
CA PHE A 138 13.59 2.44 4.16
C PHE A 138 14.20 2.49 2.76
N ARG A 139 14.44 3.69 2.23
CA ARG A 139 15.14 3.89 0.96
C ARG A 139 16.50 3.22 0.97
N GLU A 140 17.28 3.46 2.01
CA GLU A 140 18.63 2.92 2.16
C GLU A 140 18.61 1.38 2.20
N ARG A 141 17.62 0.78 2.85
CA ARG A 141 17.44 -0.68 2.89
C ARG A 141 16.96 -1.29 1.58
N ALA A 142 15.95 -0.70 0.95
CA ALA A 142 15.50 -1.13 -0.38
C ALA A 142 16.67 -1.08 -1.36
N PHE A 143 17.49 -0.02 -1.32
CA PHE A 143 18.70 0.06 -2.12
C PHE A 143 19.77 -0.97 -1.71
N THR A 144 19.91 -1.30 -0.43
CA THR A 144 20.83 -2.35 0.03
C THR A 144 20.40 -3.74 -0.46
N LEU A 145 19.10 -4.05 -0.41
CA LEU A 145 18.53 -5.29 -0.94
C LEU A 145 18.67 -5.36 -2.46
N ILE A 146 18.39 -4.24 -3.14
CA ILE A 146 18.61 -4.08 -4.58
C ILE A 146 20.09 -4.28 -4.93
N ASP A 147 21.03 -3.67 -4.21
CA ASP A 147 22.46 -3.73 -4.52
C ASP A 147 23.03 -5.13 -4.27
N ALA A 148 22.69 -5.73 -3.12
CA ALA A 148 23.04 -7.12 -2.79
C ALA A 148 22.46 -8.11 -3.82
N GLY A 149 21.20 -7.91 -4.22
CA GLY A 149 20.53 -8.75 -5.21
C GLY A 149 20.97 -8.47 -6.65
N ARG A 150 21.34 -7.23 -7.00
CA ARG A 150 21.85 -6.86 -8.33
C ARG A 150 23.17 -7.55 -8.63
N HIS A 151 24.06 -7.59 -7.65
CA HIS A 151 25.34 -8.31 -7.76
C HIS A 151 25.15 -9.82 -8.02
N MET A 152 24.03 -10.40 -7.60
CA MET A 152 23.74 -11.82 -7.71
C MET A 152 22.80 -12.19 -8.87
N TYR A 153 21.84 -11.32 -9.22
CA TYR A 153 20.69 -11.64 -10.08
C TYR A 153 20.41 -10.58 -11.18
N GLY A 154 21.17 -9.48 -11.21
CA GLY A 154 21.11 -8.47 -12.28
C GLY A 154 19.93 -7.50 -12.21
N ASP A 155 19.77 -6.69 -13.26
CA ASP A 155 18.88 -5.52 -13.26
C ASP A 155 17.37 -5.86 -13.20
N ALA A 156 16.98 -7.09 -13.55
CA ALA A 156 15.59 -7.54 -13.44
C ALA A 156 15.13 -7.71 -11.97
N PHE A 157 16.03 -8.11 -11.08
CA PHE A 157 15.77 -8.15 -9.65
C PHE A 157 15.65 -6.74 -9.07
N THR A 158 16.55 -5.85 -9.49
CA THR A 158 16.51 -4.42 -9.14
C THR A 158 15.17 -3.79 -9.50
N ALA A 159 14.63 -4.06 -10.69
CA ALA A 159 13.32 -3.57 -11.10
C ALA A 159 12.19 -4.10 -10.19
N ALA A 160 12.14 -5.41 -9.95
CA ALA A 160 11.06 -6.02 -9.16
C ALA A 160 11.03 -5.54 -7.69
N VAL A 161 12.20 -5.31 -7.08
CA VAL A 161 12.30 -4.77 -5.72
C VAL A 161 12.14 -3.25 -5.71
N GLY A 162 12.61 -2.56 -6.75
CA GLY A 162 12.40 -1.13 -6.96
C GLY A 162 10.92 -0.78 -7.04
N ASP A 163 10.12 -1.59 -7.74
CA ASP A 163 8.68 -1.42 -7.84
C ASP A 163 7.96 -1.57 -6.49
N LEU A 164 8.47 -2.45 -5.61
CA LEU A 164 7.96 -2.63 -4.24
C LEU A 164 8.32 -1.45 -3.33
N ALA A 165 9.53 -0.90 -3.48
CA ALA A 165 10.02 0.22 -2.69
C ALA A 165 9.46 1.56 -3.16
N SER A 166 9.19 1.71 -4.45
CA SER A 166 8.80 2.98 -5.07
C SER A 166 7.53 3.59 -4.47
N ASP A 167 6.54 2.79 -4.07
CA ASP A 167 5.28 3.30 -3.47
C ASP A 167 5.51 3.93 -2.09
N PHE A 168 6.52 3.46 -1.35
CA PHE A 168 6.90 3.99 -0.04
C PHE A 168 7.77 5.26 -0.15
N LEU A 169 8.46 5.43 -1.29
CA LEU A 169 9.51 6.44 -1.51
C LEU A 169 9.04 7.68 -2.28
N THR A 170 7.84 7.66 -2.85
CA THR A 170 7.36 8.68 -3.80
C THR A 170 7.04 10.05 -3.20
N SER A 171 7.26 10.29 -1.91
CA SER A 171 7.00 11.59 -1.30
C SER A 171 8.05 12.68 -1.58
N HIS A 172 9.18 12.40 -2.24
CA HIS A 172 10.28 13.40 -2.40
C HIS A 172 11.00 13.39 -3.75
N GLU A 173 11.30 14.60 -4.26
CA GLU A 173 11.98 14.95 -5.52
C GLU A 173 13.42 14.41 -5.72
N GLU A 174 13.95 13.57 -4.81
CA GLU A 174 15.34 13.08 -4.87
C GLU A 174 15.44 11.61 -5.30
N LEU A 175 14.97 11.29 -6.51
CA LEU A 175 15.17 10.00 -7.17
C LEU A 175 16.06 10.16 -8.41
N ALA A 176 17.29 10.62 -8.23
CA ALA A 176 18.29 10.73 -9.31
C ALA A 176 18.81 9.37 -9.85
N THR A 177 18.28 8.24 -9.35
CA THR A 177 18.54 6.89 -9.87
C THR A 177 17.26 6.07 -10.13
N GLY A 178 16.07 6.63 -9.86
CA GLY A 178 14.77 5.95 -9.96
C GLY A 178 14.04 6.16 -11.28
N GLU A 179 14.63 6.86 -12.25
CA GLU A 179 13.99 7.19 -13.53
C GLU A 179 13.66 5.96 -14.40
N ASP A 180 14.24 4.78 -14.11
CA ASP A 180 14.09 3.56 -14.91
C ASP A 180 12.95 2.63 -14.48
N PHE A 181 12.24 2.90 -13.37
CA PHE A 181 11.18 2.00 -12.87
C PHE A 181 9.80 2.38 -13.42
N THR A 182 9.03 1.36 -13.83
CA THR A 182 7.69 1.56 -14.39
C THR A 182 6.73 2.10 -13.34
N SER A 183 6.82 1.62 -12.09
CA SER A 183 6.03 2.12 -10.95
C SER A 183 6.21 3.63 -10.74
N PHE A 184 7.46 4.11 -10.81
CA PHE A 184 7.80 5.50 -10.58
C PHE A 184 7.22 6.41 -11.66
N GLN A 185 7.37 6.02 -12.93
CA GLN A 185 6.82 6.79 -14.05
C GLN A 185 5.28 6.86 -13.97
N LEU A 186 4.63 5.73 -13.71
CA LEU A 186 3.17 5.70 -13.56
C LEU A 186 2.69 6.54 -12.36
N SER A 187 3.40 6.46 -11.23
CA SER A 187 3.08 7.24 -10.03
C SER A 187 3.25 8.74 -10.28
N LYS A 188 4.37 9.17 -10.86
CA LYS A 188 4.62 10.57 -11.23
C LYS A 188 3.58 11.12 -12.21
N GLU A 189 3.18 10.31 -13.19
CA GLU A 189 2.14 10.67 -14.14
C GLU A 189 0.76 10.79 -13.47
N ALA A 190 0.42 9.86 -12.57
CA ALA A 190 -0.84 9.88 -11.83
C ALA A 190 -0.91 11.00 -10.80
N ALA A 191 0.21 11.34 -10.15
CA ALA A 191 0.31 12.44 -9.20
C ALA A 191 0.00 13.80 -9.87
N ARG A 192 0.37 13.96 -11.15
CA ARG A 192 0.07 15.17 -11.94
C ARG A 192 -1.27 15.12 -12.66
N ASN A 193 -1.86 13.93 -12.77
CA ASN A 193 -3.12 13.70 -13.46
C ASN A 193 -3.85 12.51 -12.83
N PRO A 194 -4.74 12.77 -11.86
CA PRO A 194 -5.46 11.72 -11.14
C PRO A 194 -6.31 10.79 -12.03
N ALA A 195 -6.62 11.18 -13.28
CA ALA A 195 -7.26 10.30 -14.24
C ALA A 195 -6.42 9.04 -14.58
N LYS A 196 -5.11 9.06 -14.31
CA LYS A 196 -4.19 7.94 -14.51
C LYS A 196 -4.07 7.01 -13.30
N LEU A 197 -4.74 7.31 -12.18
CA LEU A 197 -4.75 6.43 -11.00
C LEU A 197 -5.25 5.01 -11.33
N ALA A 198 -6.18 4.88 -12.27
CA ALA A 198 -6.67 3.56 -12.70
C ALA A 198 -5.57 2.70 -13.35
N ASP A 199 -4.69 3.32 -14.13
CA ASP A 199 -3.55 2.65 -14.77
C ASP A 199 -2.49 2.25 -13.74
N LEU A 200 -2.20 3.13 -12.78
CA LEU A 200 -1.29 2.83 -11.67
C LEU A 200 -1.80 1.65 -10.82
N GLN A 201 -3.08 1.67 -10.44
CA GLN A 201 -3.68 0.56 -9.68
C GLN A 201 -3.70 -0.73 -10.50
N ARG A 202 -3.91 -0.65 -11.82
CA ARG A 202 -3.85 -1.82 -12.70
C ARG A 202 -2.45 -2.43 -12.71
N TYR A 203 -1.44 -1.60 -12.81
CA TYR A 203 -0.05 -2.03 -12.78
C TYR A 203 0.30 -2.80 -11.49
N TYR A 204 -0.06 -2.28 -10.31
CA TYR A 204 0.22 -3.00 -9.06
C TYR A 204 -0.57 -4.30 -8.91
N ARG A 205 -1.77 -4.40 -9.49
CA ARG A 205 -2.52 -5.68 -9.55
C ARG A 205 -1.83 -6.74 -10.40
N THR A 206 -1.03 -6.34 -11.40
CA THR A 206 -0.38 -7.29 -12.33
C THR A 206 1.06 -7.62 -11.95
N VAL A 207 1.77 -6.70 -11.27
CA VAL A 207 3.21 -6.86 -11.00
C VAL A 207 3.52 -7.70 -9.75
N PHE A 208 2.66 -7.69 -8.73
CA PHE A 208 2.85 -8.51 -7.52
C PHE A 208 2.33 -9.93 -7.73
N LEU A 209 3.02 -10.92 -7.15
CA LEU A 209 2.45 -12.26 -7.00
C LEU A 209 1.19 -12.20 -6.12
N PRO A 210 0.37 -13.27 -6.12
CA PRO A 210 -0.71 -13.39 -5.16
C PRO A 210 -0.24 -13.08 -3.73
N GLN A 211 -1.01 -12.27 -3.00
CA GLN A 211 -0.68 -11.75 -1.67
C GLN A 211 -0.01 -12.77 -0.73
N PRO A 212 -0.49 -14.02 -0.57
CA PRO A 212 0.17 -14.99 0.30
C PRO A 212 1.57 -15.42 -0.16
N LEU A 213 1.81 -15.47 -1.47
CA LEU A 213 3.09 -15.88 -2.04
C LEU A 213 4.12 -14.75 -1.95
N GLU A 214 3.75 -13.52 -2.34
CA GLU A 214 4.64 -12.35 -2.25
C GLU A 214 5.02 -12.09 -0.78
N ARG A 215 4.02 -12.14 0.13
CA ARG A 215 4.23 -11.99 1.57
C ARG A 215 5.17 -13.05 2.13
N GLU A 216 4.97 -14.32 1.80
CA GLU A 216 5.81 -15.41 2.32
C GLU A 216 7.25 -15.31 1.81
N TRP A 217 7.43 -14.88 0.56
CA TRP A 217 8.76 -14.62 0.01
C TRP A 217 9.44 -13.48 0.79
N LEU A 218 8.76 -12.34 0.99
CA LEU A 218 9.31 -11.23 1.77
C LEU A 218 9.61 -11.62 3.21
N ARG A 219 8.72 -12.38 3.88
CA ARG A 219 8.93 -12.84 5.26
C ARG A 219 10.22 -13.63 5.45
N ARG A 220 10.74 -14.28 4.41
CA ARG A 220 12.01 -15.04 4.45
C ARG A 220 13.24 -14.21 4.09
N HIS A 221 13.08 -13.17 3.28
CA HIS A 221 14.20 -12.43 2.69
C HIS A 221 14.37 -11.02 3.29
N ASP A 222 13.27 -10.36 3.60
CA ASP A 222 13.23 -9.06 4.28
C ASP A 222 11.97 -8.96 5.17
N PRO A 223 12.04 -9.48 6.42
CA PRO A 223 10.91 -9.46 7.35
C PRO A 223 10.45 -8.06 7.76
N GLU A 224 11.34 -7.05 7.71
CA GLU A 224 10.95 -5.66 7.97
C GLU A 224 10.12 -5.15 6.80
N LEU A 225 10.62 -5.29 5.56
CA LEU A 225 9.87 -4.87 4.37
C LEU A 225 8.53 -5.60 4.24
N GLU A 226 8.46 -6.88 4.63
CA GLU A 226 7.20 -7.62 4.75
C GLU A 226 6.19 -6.91 5.65
N LEU A 227 6.62 -6.49 6.84
CA LEU A 227 5.76 -5.80 7.81
C LEU A 227 5.25 -4.47 7.27
N PHE A 228 6.10 -3.68 6.62
CA PHE A 228 5.72 -2.35 6.09
C PHE A 228 5.00 -2.37 4.74
N THR A 229 4.92 -3.53 4.08
CA THR A 229 4.22 -3.67 2.79
C THR A 229 3.03 -4.63 2.91
N HIS A 230 3.31 -5.93 2.92
CA HIS A 230 2.30 -6.97 2.73
C HIS A 230 1.56 -7.33 4.02
N ALA A 231 2.20 -7.23 5.19
CA ALA A 231 1.52 -7.48 6.45
C ALA A 231 0.52 -6.36 6.78
N ARG A 232 0.87 -5.10 6.45
CA ARG A 232 -0.04 -3.94 6.59
C ARG A 232 -1.34 -4.10 5.79
N ASN A 233 -1.31 -4.79 4.65
CA ASN A 233 -2.52 -5.07 3.87
C ASN A 233 -3.58 -5.83 4.69
N GLU A 234 -3.14 -6.82 5.47
CA GLU A 234 -4.01 -7.57 6.39
C GLU A 234 -4.54 -6.65 7.49
N ARG A 235 -3.65 -5.84 8.08
CA ARG A 235 -3.94 -4.94 9.18
C ARG A 235 -4.96 -3.87 8.80
N ILE A 236 -4.80 -3.23 7.64
CA ILE A 236 -5.73 -2.21 7.13
C ILE A 236 -7.11 -2.83 6.86
N ALA A 237 -7.16 -4.01 6.24
CA ALA A 237 -8.42 -4.72 6.02
C ALA A 237 -9.12 -5.06 7.34
N ALA A 238 -8.38 -5.59 8.31
CA ALA A 238 -8.88 -5.91 9.65
C ALA A 238 -9.42 -4.67 10.37
N TYR A 239 -8.68 -3.55 10.33
CA TYR A 239 -9.08 -2.30 10.95
C TYR A 239 -10.40 -1.77 10.39
N ALA A 240 -10.53 -1.74 9.05
CA ALA A 240 -11.74 -1.26 8.38
C ALA A 240 -12.95 -2.18 8.64
N LEU A 241 -12.74 -3.50 8.73
CA LEU A 241 -13.81 -4.44 9.08
C LEU A 241 -14.26 -4.31 10.53
N SER A 242 -13.31 -4.10 11.45
CA SER A 242 -13.58 -4.01 12.88
C SER A 242 -14.22 -2.68 13.30
N ASN A 243 -13.80 -1.57 12.68
CA ASN A 243 -14.25 -0.23 13.06
C ASN A 243 -15.35 0.31 12.13
N GLY A 244 -15.55 -0.34 10.97
CA GLY A 244 -16.52 0.04 9.96
C GLY A 244 -17.96 -0.01 10.45
N PRO A 245 -18.83 0.90 9.99
CA PRO A 245 -20.24 0.91 10.37
C PRO A 245 -20.96 -0.35 9.89
N ASP A 246 -21.91 -0.86 10.67
CA ASP A 246 -22.69 -2.06 10.31
C ASP A 246 -23.47 -1.90 8.99
N THR A 247 -23.79 -0.67 8.60
CA THR A 247 -24.52 -0.34 7.37
C THR A 247 -23.83 0.77 6.58
N GLY A 248 -23.98 0.75 5.26
CA GLY A 248 -23.42 1.77 4.36
C GLY A 248 -22.03 1.40 3.80
N PRO A 249 -21.59 2.06 2.71
CA PRO A 249 -20.28 1.83 2.12
C PRO A 249 -19.12 2.13 3.07
N ILE A 250 -18.04 1.36 2.91
CA ILE A 250 -16.73 1.63 3.52
C ILE A 250 -15.76 1.96 2.39
N HIS A 251 -15.06 3.08 2.49
CA HIS A 251 -14.02 3.50 1.56
C HIS A 251 -12.66 3.45 2.26
N ILE A 252 -11.69 2.75 1.67
CA ILE A 252 -10.32 2.65 2.16
C ILE A 252 -9.42 3.38 1.16
N ILE A 253 -8.72 4.42 1.60
CA ILE A 253 -7.72 5.15 0.82
C ILE A 253 -6.33 4.67 1.25
N THR A 254 -5.50 4.23 0.31
CA THR A 254 -4.18 3.64 0.59
C THR A 254 -3.21 3.89 -0.56
N GLY A 255 -1.92 3.64 -0.35
CA GLY A 255 -0.96 3.57 -1.45
C GLY A 255 -1.39 2.56 -2.51
N ALA A 256 -1.15 2.87 -3.78
CA ALA A 256 -1.63 2.03 -4.88
C ALA A 256 -1.04 0.61 -4.85
N ALA A 257 0.14 0.40 -4.24
CA ALA A 257 0.71 -0.94 -4.06
C ALA A 257 -0.01 -1.78 -3.01
N HIS A 258 -0.64 -1.16 -2.02
CA HIS A 258 -1.36 -1.85 -0.94
C HIS A 258 -2.77 -2.32 -1.37
N GLN A 259 -3.37 -1.62 -2.34
CA GLN A 259 -4.74 -1.87 -2.81
C GLN A 259 -5.04 -3.34 -3.17
N PRO A 260 -4.19 -4.06 -3.95
CA PRO A 260 -4.45 -5.45 -4.31
C PRO A 260 -4.47 -6.39 -3.09
N GLY A 261 -3.58 -6.17 -2.13
CA GLY A 261 -3.45 -7.00 -0.94
C GLY A 261 -4.59 -6.79 0.05
N ILE A 262 -5.01 -5.55 0.29
CA ILE A 262 -6.18 -5.25 1.13
C ILE A 262 -7.42 -5.89 0.52
N ALA A 263 -7.61 -5.74 -0.80
CA ALA A 263 -8.72 -6.36 -1.51
C ALA A 263 -8.68 -7.90 -1.47
N TYR A 264 -7.48 -8.50 -1.42
CA TYR A 264 -7.31 -9.94 -1.18
C TYR A 264 -7.89 -10.34 0.19
N TYR A 265 -7.53 -9.67 1.28
CA TYR A 265 -8.02 -9.98 2.62
C TYR A 265 -9.53 -9.76 2.78
N LEU A 266 -10.07 -8.69 2.19
CA LEU A 266 -11.52 -8.46 2.17
C LEU A 266 -12.28 -9.58 1.44
N ARG A 267 -11.74 -10.06 0.32
CA ARG A 267 -12.31 -11.23 -0.40
C ARG A 267 -12.16 -12.52 0.39
N ALA A 268 -11.02 -12.73 1.06
CA ALA A 268 -10.81 -13.90 1.90
C ALA A 268 -11.77 -13.92 3.11
N TYR A 269 -12.03 -12.76 3.72
CA TYR A 269 -13.05 -12.59 4.76
C TYR A 269 -14.45 -12.93 4.25
N ARG A 270 -14.85 -12.34 3.12
CA ARG A 270 -16.15 -12.62 2.48
C ARG A 270 -16.35 -14.10 2.20
N ASP A 271 -15.29 -14.78 1.75
CA ASP A 271 -15.31 -16.20 1.39
C ASP A 271 -15.14 -17.14 2.60
N GLY A 272 -15.00 -16.62 3.83
CA GLY A 272 -14.80 -17.42 5.04
C GLY A 272 -13.44 -18.14 5.11
N LYS A 273 -12.44 -17.65 4.36
CA LYS A 273 -11.08 -18.21 4.29
C LYS A 273 -10.09 -17.54 5.24
N TRP A 274 -10.50 -16.43 5.83
CA TRP A 274 -9.74 -15.64 6.78
C TRP A 274 -10.69 -14.93 7.73
N ALA A 275 -10.24 -14.69 8.96
CA ALA A 275 -10.92 -13.89 9.96
C ALA A 275 -9.89 -12.98 10.64
N TYR A 276 -10.30 -11.76 11.02
CA TYR A 276 -9.40 -10.80 11.66
C TYR A 276 -9.24 -10.99 13.17
N GLU A 277 -9.85 -12.03 13.75
CA GLU A 277 -9.92 -12.30 15.21
C GLU A 277 -10.40 -11.04 16.01
N PRO A 278 -10.46 -11.02 17.35
CA PRO A 278 -10.71 -9.77 18.05
C PRO A 278 -9.61 -8.77 17.70
N PHE A 279 -9.99 -7.66 17.08
CA PHE A 279 -9.04 -6.63 16.66
C PHE A 279 -8.66 -5.76 17.85
N GLU A 280 -7.37 -5.73 18.17
CA GLU A 280 -6.80 -4.83 19.17
C GLU A 280 -5.86 -3.83 18.50
N VAL A 281 -6.02 -2.55 18.85
CA VAL A 281 -5.11 -1.46 18.45
C VAL A 281 -3.84 -1.59 19.27
N VAL A 282 -2.67 -1.40 18.65
CA VAL A 282 -1.42 -1.42 19.42
C VAL A 282 -1.33 -0.20 20.34
N PRO A 283 -0.67 -0.32 21.52
CA PRO A 283 -0.55 0.77 22.48
C PRO A 283 0.13 2.04 21.93
#